data_AF-A0A178DK57-F1
#
_entry.id   AF-A0A178DK57-F1
#
_cell.length_a   1.000
_cell.length_b   1.000
_cell.length_c   1.000
_cell.angle_alpha   90.00
_cell.angle_beta   90.00
_cell.angle_gamma   90.00
#
_symmetry.space_group_name_H-M   'P 1'
#
loop_
_entity.id
_entity.type
_entity.pdbx_description
1 polymer ?
#
loop_
_entity_poly.entity_id
_entity_poly.type
_entity_poly.pdbx_seq_one_letter_code
_entity_poly.pdbx_strand_id
1 'polypeptide(L)'
;MLATTSEVPGILNMTSSASTSASVVEPVITADLFEGEILASPLMRPATNPKDWLYYIFDTRKNIYKNRWKRHESSLELFDDLKAMAADLEADGWFENVPFSLCHTDLEPRNIIFDPSNKSSESIITGILDWDNALFAPSFRLCKPPVWIWGWMDEPEDPSANNEKEDEKMANYIPPTDEDKALKEIFEEAAGPLYMRYAYSTAYRLARDLTLYAINDINASWVWREAEKMVKDWPEIR
;
A
#
# COMPACT_ATOMS: atom_id res chain seq x y z
N MET A 1 -29.71 -5.49 12.73
CA MET A 1 -29.28 -6.68 11.95
C MET A 1 -27.90 -7.02 12.49
N LEU A 2 -27.70 -8.18 13.11
CA LEU A 2 -26.45 -8.48 13.84
C LEU A 2 -25.43 -9.09 12.88
N ALA A 3 -24.37 -8.33 12.58
CA ALA A 3 -23.22 -8.84 11.85
C ALA A 3 -22.45 -9.81 12.77
N THR A 4 -22.33 -11.07 12.37
CA THR A 4 -21.41 -12.01 13.01
C THR A 4 -20.07 -11.93 12.29
N THR A 5 -19.01 -11.58 13.02
CA THR A 5 -17.64 -11.52 12.51
C THR A 5 -17.16 -12.91 12.05
N SER A 6 -16.62 -12.99 10.84
CA SER A 6 -15.92 -14.18 10.33
C SER A 6 -14.56 -14.31 11.01
N GLU A 7 -14.18 -15.52 11.42
CA GLU A 7 -12.87 -15.80 12.06
C GLU A 7 -11.68 -15.73 11.08
N VAL A 8 -11.95 -15.56 9.77
CA VAL A 8 -10.93 -15.48 8.72
C VAL A 8 -10.87 -14.05 8.17
N PRO A 9 -9.74 -13.33 8.29
CA PRO A 9 -9.56 -12.01 7.69
C PRO A 9 -9.78 -12.04 6.17
N GLY A 10 -10.59 -11.12 5.64
CA GLY A 10 -10.79 -10.93 4.20
C GLY A 10 -12.01 -11.60 3.55
N ILE A 11 -12.89 -12.24 4.32
CA ILE A 11 -14.13 -12.85 3.79
C ILE A 11 -15.35 -12.04 4.22
N LEU A 12 -16.04 -11.43 3.24
CA LEU A 12 -17.33 -10.75 3.39
C LEU A 12 -18.46 -11.76 3.19
N ASN A 13 -19.14 -12.13 4.28
CA ASN A 13 -20.35 -12.93 4.20
C ASN A 13 -21.57 -12.02 3.96
N MET A 14 -22.07 -12.03 2.73
CA MET A 14 -23.32 -11.36 2.37
C MET A 14 -24.49 -12.29 2.69
N THR A 15 -25.21 -12.05 3.79
CA THR A 15 -26.47 -12.75 4.05
C THR A 15 -27.57 -12.13 3.21
N SER A 16 -28.05 -12.85 2.18
CA SER A 16 -29.23 -12.42 1.43
C SER A 16 -30.50 -12.73 2.24
N SER A 17 -31.34 -11.72 2.46
CA SER A 17 -32.71 -11.92 2.93
C SER A 17 -33.60 -12.28 1.74
N ALA A 18 -34.12 -13.50 1.75
CA ALA A 18 -34.81 -14.15 0.64
C ALA A 18 -36.14 -13.49 0.20
N SER A 19 -36.41 -13.56 -1.11
CA SER A 19 -37.76 -13.67 -1.67
C SER A 19 -37.72 -14.40 -3.01
N THR A 20 -37.93 -15.72 -2.95
CA THR A 20 -38.65 -16.59 -3.90
C THR A 20 -38.58 -16.23 -5.41
N SER A 21 -37.50 -16.62 -6.06
CA SER A 21 -37.55 -17.58 -7.17
C SER A 21 -36.17 -18.23 -7.28
N ALA A 22 -36.12 -19.55 -7.47
CA ALA A 22 -34.89 -20.32 -7.42
C ALA A 22 -34.02 -20.05 -8.67
N SER A 23 -33.28 -18.95 -8.68
CA SER A 23 -32.00 -18.91 -9.38
C SER A 23 -30.95 -19.35 -8.38
N VAL A 24 -30.31 -20.48 -8.68
CA VAL A 24 -29.08 -20.90 -8.00
C VAL A 24 -28.07 -19.79 -8.28
N VAL A 25 -27.87 -18.88 -7.32
CA VAL A 25 -26.74 -17.96 -7.36
C VAL A 25 -25.55 -18.81 -6.97
N GLU A 26 -24.89 -19.37 -7.97
CA GLU A 26 -23.60 -20.01 -7.74
C GLU A 26 -22.67 -18.95 -7.14
N PRO A 27 -22.03 -19.22 -5.99
CA PRO A 27 -21.01 -18.32 -5.47
C PRO A 27 -19.97 -18.12 -6.56
N VAL A 28 -19.52 -16.88 -6.76
CA VAL A 28 -18.37 -16.62 -7.63
C VAL A 28 -17.16 -17.24 -6.94
N ILE A 29 -16.82 -18.46 -7.35
CA ILE A 29 -15.63 -19.16 -6.90
C ILE A 29 -14.46 -18.46 -7.59
N THR A 30 -13.79 -17.57 -6.85
CA THR A 30 -12.60 -16.87 -7.35
C THR A 30 -11.38 -17.80 -7.48
N ALA A 31 -11.46 -19.04 -6.99
CA ALA A 31 -10.40 -20.04 -7.14
C ALA A 31 -10.09 -20.30 -8.63
N ASP A 32 -11.11 -20.37 -9.48
CA ASP A 32 -10.96 -20.61 -10.92
C ASP A 32 -10.30 -19.42 -11.66
N LEU A 33 -10.28 -18.23 -11.05
CA LEU A 33 -9.56 -17.07 -11.59
C LEU A 33 -8.02 -17.21 -11.44
N PHE A 34 -7.58 -18.04 -10.49
CA PHE A 34 -6.17 -18.29 -10.18
C PHE A 34 -5.70 -19.69 -10.60
N GLU A 35 -6.60 -20.57 -11.02
CA GLU A 35 -6.30 -21.88 -11.64
C GLU A 35 -6.01 -21.79 -13.15
N GLY A 36 -5.40 -20.68 -13.60
CA GLY A 36 -4.70 -20.70 -14.88
C GLY A 36 -3.52 -21.65 -14.76
N GLU A 37 -3.41 -22.64 -15.64
CA GLU A 37 -2.21 -23.48 -15.79
C GLU A 37 -0.98 -22.55 -15.75
N ILE A 38 -0.29 -22.55 -14.62
CA ILE A 38 0.98 -21.87 -14.45
C ILE A 38 1.90 -22.60 -15.41
N LEU A 39 2.01 -22.08 -16.63
CA LEU A 39 2.98 -22.52 -17.61
C LEU A 39 4.31 -22.52 -16.88
N ALA A 40 4.80 -23.74 -16.62
CA ALA A 40 6.04 -24.04 -15.95
C ALA A 40 7.21 -23.57 -16.82
N SER A 41 7.35 -22.26 -16.97
CA SER A 41 8.66 -21.66 -17.04
C SER A 41 9.30 -21.83 -15.66
N PRO A 42 10.63 -21.86 -15.53
CA PRO A 42 11.32 -21.82 -14.24
C PRO A 42 11.16 -20.44 -13.54
N LEU A 43 10.08 -19.71 -13.86
CA LEU A 43 9.75 -18.38 -13.38
C LEU A 43 9.33 -18.45 -11.92
N MET A 44 10.20 -17.88 -11.07
CA MET A 44 9.96 -17.43 -9.70
C MET A 44 9.17 -18.37 -8.79
N ARG A 45 9.85 -18.92 -7.78
CA ARG A 45 9.14 -19.18 -6.52
C ARG A 45 8.53 -17.85 -6.07
N PRO A 46 7.24 -17.79 -5.69
CA PRO A 46 6.68 -16.59 -5.07
C PRO A 46 7.60 -16.23 -3.91
N ALA A 47 8.09 -15.00 -3.88
CA ALA A 47 8.85 -14.54 -2.73
C ALA A 47 7.96 -14.72 -1.49
N THR A 48 8.43 -15.51 -0.53
CA THR A 48 7.62 -15.88 0.65
C THR A 48 7.72 -14.82 1.75
N ASN A 49 8.61 -13.84 1.62
CA ASN A 49 8.74 -12.70 2.50
C ASN A 49 9.02 -11.40 1.70
N PRO A 50 8.74 -10.22 2.29
CA PRO A 50 9.03 -8.92 1.69
C PRO A 50 10.50 -8.67 1.31
N LYS A 51 11.48 -9.13 2.10
CA LYS A 51 12.90 -8.91 1.81
C LYS A 51 13.34 -9.58 0.51
N ASP A 52 13.03 -10.85 0.32
CA ASP A 52 13.41 -11.62 -0.86
C ASP A 52 12.71 -11.06 -2.11
N TRP A 53 11.48 -10.55 -1.95
CA TRP A 53 10.76 -9.83 -3.00
C TRP A 53 11.47 -8.53 -3.40
N LEU A 54 11.86 -7.69 -2.43
CA LEU A 54 12.62 -6.47 -2.66
C LEU A 54 13.97 -6.76 -3.30
N TYR A 55 14.68 -7.78 -2.82
CA TYR A 55 15.97 -8.22 -3.37
C TYR A 55 15.86 -8.57 -4.84
N TYR A 56 14.88 -9.40 -5.19
CA TYR A 56 14.64 -9.80 -6.56
C TYR A 56 14.42 -8.59 -7.48
N ILE A 57 13.58 -7.65 -7.05
CA ILE A 57 13.28 -6.46 -7.86
C ILE A 57 14.53 -5.58 -7.98
N PHE A 58 15.22 -5.28 -6.89
CA PHE A 58 16.41 -4.42 -6.93
C PHE A 58 17.56 -5.05 -7.73
N ASP A 59 17.78 -6.36 -7.63
CA ASP A 59 18.77 -7.06 -8.45
C ASP A 59 18.39 -7.01 -9.94
N THR A 60 17.11 -7.19 -10.26
CA THR A 60 16.60 -7.08 -11.62
C THR A 60 16.83 -5.68 -12.17
N ARG A 61 16.48 -4.63 -11.40
CA ARG A 61 16.69 -3.22 -11.77
C ARG A 61 18.17 -2.91 -11.94
N LYS A 62 19.02 -3.28 -10.97
CA LYS A 62 20.47 -3.10 -11.03
C LYS A 62 21.07 -3.69 -12.31
N ASN A 63 20.66 -4.91 -12.68
CA ASN A 63 21.09 -5.56 -13.91
C ASN A 63 20.62 -4.81 -15.17
N ILE A 64 19.40 -4.28 -15.19
CA ILE A 64 18.91 -3.43 -16.29
C ILE A 64 19.76 -2.16 -16.40
N TYR A 65 20.05 -1.47 -15.29
CA TYR A 65 20.85 -0.25 -15.29
C TYR A 65 22.30 -0.48 -15.73
N LYS A 66 22.89 -1.60 -15.30
CA LYS A 66 24.23 -2.02 -15.73
C LYS A 66 24.28 -2.30 -17.23
N ASN A 67 23.35 -3.11 -17.73
CA ASN A 67 23.43 -3.67 -19.08
C ASN A 67 22.83 -2.75 -20.16
N ARG A 68 21.68 -2.11 -19.88
CA ARG A 68 20.96 -1.28 -20.85
C ARG A 68 21.43 0.16 -20.84
N TRP A 69 21.66 0.72 -19.65
CA TRP A 69 21.92 2.15 -19.47
C TRP A 69 23.40 2.47 -19.23
N LYS A 70 24.25 1.45 -19.04
CA LYS A 70 25.71 1.58 -18.81
C LYS A 70 26.04 2.63 -17.74
N ARG A 71 25.23 2.70 -16.69
CA ARG A 71 25.44 3.67 -15.59
C ARG A 71 26.74 3.36 -14.84
N HIS A 72 27.31 4.39 -14.23
CA HIS A 72 28.51 4.28 -13.40
C HIS A 72 28.29 3.38 -12.19
N GLU A 73 29.37 2.75 -11.70
CA GLU A 73 29.33 1.81 -10.56
C GLU A 73 28.69 2.43 -9.31
N SER A 74 28.97 3.70 -9.02
CA SER A 74 28.34 4.43 -7.90
C SER A 74 26.82 4.56 -8.01
N SER A 75 26.26 4.50 -9.22
CA SER A 75 24.80 4.44 -9.39
C SER A 75 24.24 3.05 -9.09
N LEU A 76 25.05 2.00 -9.22
CA LEU A 76 24.62 0.64 -8.93
C LEU A 76 24.67 0.32 -7.43
N GLU A 77 25.53 1.00 -6.68
CA GLU A 77 25.65 0.91 -5.22
C GLU A 77 24.34 1.27 -4.50
N LEU A 78 23.57 2.24 -5.02
CA LEU A 78 22.27 2.60 -4.45
C LEU A 78 21.33 1.38 -4.32
N PHE A 79 21.33 0.47 -5.30
CA PHE A 79 20.50 -0.74 -5.22
C PHE A 79 20.99 -1.71 -4.14
N ASP A 80 22.29 -1.77 -3.88
CA ASP A 80 22.84 -2.58 -2.79
C ASP A 80 22.50 -1.97 -1.43
N ASP A 81 22.53 -0.64 -1.31
CA ASP A 81 22.16 0.07 -0.10
C ASP A 81 20.66 -0.10 0.22
N LEU A 82 19.78 0.02 -0.79
CA LEU A 82 18.35 -0.24 -0.62
C LEU A 82 18.07 -1.71 -0.22
N LYS A 83 18.86 -2.65 -0.71
CA LYS A 83 18.81 -4.05 -0.24
C LYS A 83 19.30 -4.19 1.20
N ALA A 84 20.35 -3.49 1.60
CA ALA A 84 20.82 -3.50 2.98
C ALA A 84 19.73 -2.99 3.95
N MET A 85 19.02 -1.92 3.58
CA MET A 85 17.87 -1.45 4.35
C MET A 85 16.76 -2.52 4.49
N ALA A 86 16.44 -3.24 3.41
CA ALA A 86 15.47 -4.34 3.46
C ALA A 86 15.95 -5.50 4.35
N ALA A 87 17.27 -5.78 4.37
CA ALA A 87 17.87 -6.78 5.25
C ALA A 87 17.75 -6.39 6.73
N ASP A 88 18.00 -5.12 7.02
CA ASP A 88 17.88 -4.57 8.37
C ASP A 88 16.44 -4.64 8.88
N LEU A 89 15.45 -4.24 8.05
CA LEU A 89 14.04 -4.35 8.40
C LEU A 89 13.61 -5.79 8.70
N GLU A 90 14.10 -6.77 7.93
CA GLU A 90 13.87 -8.19 8.20
C GLU A 90 14.52 -8.61 9.52
N ALA A 91 15.77 -8.23 9.76
CA ALA A 91 16.52 -8.60 10.96
C ALA A 91 15.86 -8.05 12.25
N ASP A 92 15.23 -6.88 12.15
CA ASP A 92 14.47 -6.24 13.23
C ASP A 92 13.03 -6.80 13.37
N GLY A 93 12.64 -7.77 12.52
CA GLY A 93 11.34 -8.46 12.59
C GLY A 93 10.18 -7.68 11.96
N TRP A 94 10.43 -6.59 11.23
CA TRP A 94 9.36 -5.80 10.60
C TRP A 94 8.65 -6.54 9.47
N PHE A 95 9.30 -7.53 8.86
CA PHE A 95 8.73 -8.34 7.78
C PHE A 95 8.15 -9.68 8.26
N GLU A 96 8.23 -9.97 9.56
CA GLU A 96 7.69 -11.20 10.13
C GLU A 96 6.16 -11.24 9.97
N ASN A 97 5.65 -12.35 9.43
CA ASN A 97 4.22 -12.61 9.23
C ASN A 97 3.49 -11.53 8.42
N VAL A 98 4.20 -10.78 7.57
CA VAL A 98 3.58 -9.81 6.66
C VAL A 98 2.99 -10.56 5.46
N PRO A 99 1.65 -10.56 5.28
CA PRO A 99 1.05 -11.18 4.11
C PRO A 99 1.31 -10.32 2.87
N PHE A 100 1.13 -10.94 1.70
CA PHE A 100 1.00 -10.20 0.45
C PHE A 100 -0.48 -10.04 0.13
N SER A 101 -0.82 -8.92 -0.51
CA SER A 101 -2.19 -8.59 -0.89
C SER A 101 -2.21 -7.93 -2.26
N LEU A 102 -3.38 -7.94 -2.91
CA LEU A 102 -3.61 -7.12 -4.09
C LEU A 102 -3.72 -5.66 -3.65
N CYS A 103 -2.78 -4.83 -4.10
CA CYS A 103 -2.63 -3.46 -3.68
C CYS A 103 -3.21 -2.48 -4.71
N HIS A 104 -4.19 -1.68 -4.30
CA HIS A 104 -4.58 -0.48 -5.02
C HIS A 104 -3.51 0.60 -4.80
N THR A 105 -2.80 1.00 -5.86
CA THR A 105 -1.63 1.89 -5.71
C THR A 105 -2.00 3.36 -5.53
N ASP A 106 -3.25 3.72 -5.82
CA ASP A 106 -3.74 5.10 -5.90
C ASP A 106 -5.11 5.27 -5.20
N LEU A 107 -5.21 4.80 -3.95
CA LEU A 107 -6.48 4.85 -3.21
C LEU A 107 -6.74 6.27 -2.68
N GLU A 108 -7.36 7.07 -3.54
CA GLU A 108 -7.64 8.50 -3.33
C GLU A 108 -9.16 8.75 -3.44
N PRO A 109 -9.72 9.85 -2.92
CA PRO A 109 -11.16 10.10 -2.92
C PRO A 109 -11.82 9.99 -4.30
N ARG A 110 -11.11 10.43 -5.34
CA ARG A 110 -11.56 10.35 -6.75
C ARG A 110 -11.80 8.91 -7.26
N ASN A 111 -11.20 7.93 -6.59
CA ASN A 111 -11.26 6.51 -6.95
C ASN A 111 -12.26 5.72 -6.09
N ILE A 112 -13.04 6.40 -5.23
CA ILE A 112 -14.06 5.78 -4.36
C ILE A 112 -15.45 6.22 -4.81
N ILE A 113 -16.33 5.26 -5.09
CA ILE A 113 -17.74 5.53 -5.41
C ILE A 113 -18.58 5.23 -4.17
N PHE A 114 -19.48 6.15 -3.83
CA PHE A 114 -20.51 5.96 -2.82
C PHE A 114 -21.90 6.10 -3.43
N ASP A 115 -22.91 5.45 -2.83
CA ASP A 115 -24.31 5.62 -3.21
C ASP A 115 -24.97 6.73 -2.38
N PRO A 116 -25.25 7.92 -2.97
CA PRO A 116 -25.90 9.02 -2.26
C PRO A 116 -27.41 8.82 -2.10
N SER A 117 -28.01 7.84 -2.79
CA SER A 117 -29.46 7.60 -2.81
C SER A 117 -29.94 6.71 -1.67
N ASN A 118 -29.01 6.10 -0.94
CA ASN A 118 -29.32 5.29 0.22
C ASN A 118 -29.93 6.17 1.33
N LYS A 119 -31.21 5.96 1.62
CA LYS A 119 -31.95 6.68 2.68
C LYS A 119 -31.63 6.17 4.08
N SER A 120 -30.85 5.10 4.21
CA SER A 120 -30.28 4.71 5.50
C SER A 120 -29.23 5.73 5.93
N SER A 121 -29.00 5.88 7.23
CA SER A 121 -27.96 6.76 7.78
C SER A 121 -26.53 6.32 7.44
N GLU A 122 -26.35 5.25 6.67
CA GLU A 122 -25.06 4.66 6.33
C GLU A 122 -24.77 4.88 4.84
N SER A 123 -23.82 5.77 4.55
CA SER A 123 -23.22 5.90 3.22
C SER A 123 -22.45 4.61 2.90
N ILE A 124 -22.84 3.92 1.82
CA ILE A 124 -22.20 2.67 1.40
C ILE A 124 -21.22 2.96 0.26
N ILE A 125 -19.97 2.52 0.41
CA ILE A 125 -19.00 2.45 -0.70
C ILE A 125 -19.48 1.36 -1.66
N THR A 126 -19.79 1.72 -2.90
CA THR A 126 -20.32 0.80 -3.91
C THR A 126 -19.28 0.35 -4.92
N GLY A 127 -18.12 1.01 -4.98
CA GLY A 127 -17.05 0.62 -5.87
C GLY A 127 -15.74 1.35 -5.59
N ILE A 128 -14.65 0.71 -6.04
CA ILE A 128 -13.30 1.28 -6.11
C ILE A 128 -12.88 1.23 -7.58
N LEU A 129 -12.49 2.37 -8.13
CA LEU A 129 -12.07 2.55 -9.53
C LEU A 129 -10.55 2.53 -9.68
N ASP A 130 -10.06 2.52 -10.91
CA ASP A 130 -8.64 2.75 -11.27
C ASP A 130 -7.65 1.67 -10.80
N TRP A 131 -7.98 0.41 -11.11
CA TRP A 131 -7.14 -0.76 -10.82
C TRP A 131 -6.03 -1.01 -11.84
N ASP A 132 -5.80 -0.12 -12.81
CA ASP A 132 -4.87 -0.35 -13.94
C ASP A 132 -3.41 -0.54 -13.48
N ASN A 133 -3.06 -0.01 -12.31
CA ASN A 133 -1.73 -0.13 -11.69
C ASN A 133 -1.71 -1.07 -10.48
N ALA A 134 -2.77 -1.85 -10.27
CA ALA A 134 -2.84 -2.78 -9.16
C ALA A 134 -1.73 -3.83 -9.22
N LEU A 135 -1.19 -4.20 -8.06
CA LEU A 135 -0.05 -5.12 -7.98
C LEU A 135 -0.10 -5.96 -6.72
N PHE A 136 0.56 -7.11 -6.76
CA PHE A 136 0.70 -7.97 -5.58
C PHE A 136 1.95 -7.57 -4.79
N ALA A 137 1.77 -7.06 -3.57
CA ALA A 137 2.85 -6.56 -2.71
C ALA A 137 2.57 -6.84 -1.22
N PRO A 138 3.56 -6.65 -0.34
CA PRO A 138 3.35 -6.76 1.10
C PRO A 138 2.21 -5.86 1.59
N SER A 139 1.34 -6.35 2.47
CA SER A 139 0.11 -5.66 2.87
C SER A 139 0.34 -4.29 3.51
N PHE A 140 1.50 -4.05 4.14
CA PHE A 140 1.84 -2.72 4.66
C PHE A 140 1.90 -1.64 3.57
N ARG A 141 1.99 -2.02 2.29
CA ARG A 141 1.95 -1.10 1.14
C ARG A 141 0.58 -0.43 0.96
N LEU A 142 -0.49 -1.11 1.37
CA LEU A 142 -1.86 -0.59 1.34
C LEU A 142 -2.16 0.37 2.49
N CYS A 143 -1.36 0.33 3.53
CA CYS A 143 -1.60 1.07 4.76
C CYS A 143 -0.97 2.46 4.72
N LYS A 144 -0.96 3.15 3.57
CA LYS A 144 -0.67 4.59 3.56
C LYS A 144 -1.81 5.28 4.30
N PRO A 145 -1.56 6.01 5.41
CA PRO A 145 -2.60 6.77 6.09
C PRO A 145 -3.31 7.72 5.10
N PRO A 146 -4.65 7.70 5.02
CA PRO A 146 -5.42 8.59 4.16
C PRO A 146 -5.53 9.98 4.80
N VAL A 147 -4.42 10.72 4.85
CA VAL A 147 -4.35 12.04 5.49
C VAL A 147 -5.39 13.01 4.92
N TRP A 148 -5.76 12.87 3.64
CA TRP A 148 -6.89 13.56 3.02
C TRP A 148 -8.23 13.49 3.78
N ILE A 149 -8.43 12.55 4.71
CA ILE A 149 -9.65 12.49 5.53
C ILE A 149 -9.68 13.58 6.61
N TRP A 150 -8.54 13.87 7.26
CA TRP A 150 -8.47 14.73 8.47
C TRP A 150 -7.36 15.80 8.40
N GLY A 151 -6.72 15.92 7.25
CA GLY A 151 -5.57 16.78 7.02
C GLY A 151 -5.56 17.32 5.60
N TRP A 152 -6.72 17.35 4.93
CA TRP A 152 -6.87 18.04 3.65
C TRP A 152 -6.55 19.51 3.87
N MET A 153 -5.38 19.95 3.40
CA MET A 153 -5.11 21.37 3.33
C MET A 153 -5.89 21.92 2.15
N ASP A 154 -6.77 22.89 2.40
CA ASP A 154 -7.31 23.73 1.33
C ASP A 154 -6.14 24.23 0.47
N GLU A 155 -6.37 24.36 -0.85
CA GLU A 155 -5.35 24.79 -1.81
C GLU A 155 -4.51 25.93 -1.21
N PRO A 156 -3.17 25.84 -1.23
CA PRO A 156 -2.35 26.85 -0.60
C PRO A 156 -2.67 28.22 -1.20
N GLU A 157 -2.77 29.24 -0.33
CA GLU A 157 -2.87 30.64 -0.77
C GLU A 157 -1.70 31.05 -1.69
N ASP A 158 -0.61 30.28 -1.68
CA ASP A 158 0.55 30.40 -2.55
C ASP A 158 0.60 29.26 -3.59
N PRO A 159 0.27 29.54 -4.87
CA PRO A 159 0.39 28.58 -5.97
C PRO A 159 1.82 28.08 -6.26
N SER A 160 2.84 28.70 -5.64
CA SER A 160 4.24 28.27 -5.72
C SER A 160 4.67 27.36 -4.56
N ALA A 161 3.82 27.23 -3.52
CA ALA A 161 3.98 26.17 -2.53
C ALA A 161 3.71 24.85 -3.25
N ASN A 162 4.79 24.11 -3.50
CA ASN A 162 4.72 22.78 -4.05
C ASN A 162 3.73 21.95 -3.22
N ASN A 163 2.54 21.67 -3.77
CA ASN A 163 1.60 20.64 -3.32
C ASN A 163 2.18 19.22 -3.53
N GLU A 164 3.50 19.09 -3.41
CA GLU A 164 4.25 17.89 -3.67
C GLU A 164 4.03 16.92 -2.51
N LYS A 165 2.95 16.14 -2.66
CA LYS A 165 2.58 14.96 -1.88
C LYS A 165 2.09 15.31 -0.47
N GLU A 166 0.97 14.70 -0.10
CA GLU A 166 0.61 14.53 1.31
C GLU A 166 1.85 13.97 2.05
N ASP A 167 2.44 14.76 2.94
CA ASP A 167 3.53 14.25 3.79
C ASP A 167 2.91 13.23 4.74
N GLU A 168 3.19 11.95 4.52
CA GLU A 168 2.69 10.85 5.33
C GLU A 168 3.02 11.02 6.83
N LYS A 169 4.08 11.76 7.17
CA LYS A 169 4.40 12.10 8.55
C LYS A 169 3.28 12.87 9.23
N MET A 170 2.43 13.55 8.47
CA MET A 170 1.28 14.29 8.99
C MET A 170 0.28 13.38 9.71
N ALA A 171 0.23 12.09 9.37
CA ALA A 171 -0.62 11.13 10.06
C ALA A 171 -0.33 11.06 11.57
N ASN A 172 0.92 11.27 11.99
CA ASN A 172 1.32 11.22 13.39
C ASN A 172 1.05 12.53 14.16
N TYR A 173 0.63 13.61 13.48
CA TYR A 173 0.25 14.85 14.17
C TYR A 173 -1.20 14.80 14.67
N ILE A 174 -1.47 15.60 15.70
CA ILE A 174 -2.83 15.83 16.18
C ILE A 174 -3.46 16.87 15.25
N PRO A 175 -4.59 16.55 14.58
CA PRO A 175 -5.27 17.52 13.73
C PRO A 175 -5.69 18.78 14.50
N PRO A 176 -5.71 19.95 13.84
CA PRO A 176 -5.92 21.22 14.51
C PRO A 176 -7.37 21.41 14.99
N THR A 177 -8.35 20.97 14.20
CA THR A 177 -9.77 21.14 14.50
C THR A 177 -10.33 19.95 15.28
N ASP A 178 -11.41 20.17 16.03
CA ASP A 178 -12.08 19.08 16.76
C ASP A 178 -12.81 18.12 15.81
N GLU A 179 -13.24 18.62 14.65
CA GLU A 179 -13.83 17.79 13.58
C GLU A 179 -12.81 16.83 12.99
N ASP A 180 -11.62 17.32 12.62
CA ASP A 180 -10.56 16.47 12.07
C ASP A 180 -10.05 15.44 13.08
N LYS A 181 -9.99 15.79 14.36
CA LYS A 181 -9.66 14.83 15.43
C LYS A 181 -10.70 13.71 15.48
N ALA A 182 -11.98 14.05 15.43
CA ALA A 182 -13.06 13.06 15.42
C ALA A 182 -13.00 12.17 14.16
N LEU A 183 -12.72 12.74 12.98
CA LEU A 183 -12.55 11.98 11.74
C LEU A 183 -11.37 11.00 11.81
N LYS A 184 -10.23 11.47 12.33
CA LYS A 184 -9.06 10.63 12.57
C LYS A 184 -9.38 9.50 13.55
N GLU A 185 -10.02 9.79 14.68
CA GLU A 185 -10.40 8.78 15.67
C GLU A 185 -11.34 7.71 15.07
N ILE A 186 -12.37 8.13 14.32
CA ILE A 186 -13.30 7.21 13.64
C ILE A 186 -12.55 6.32 12.65
N PHE A 187 -11.61 6.87 11.88
CA PHE A 187 -10.80 6.11 10.95
C PHE A 187 -9.92 5.08 11.67
N GLU A 188 -9.21 5.50 12.71
CA GLU A 188 -8.28 4.62 13.45
C GLU A 188 -9.02 3.47 14.14
N GLU A 189 -10.21 3.74 14.67
CA GLU A 189 -11.11 2.72 15.22
C GLU A 189 -11.54 1.72 14.13
N ALA A 190 -12.00 2.21 12.97
CA ALA A 190 -12.47 1.37 11.87
C ALA A 190 -11.36 0.55 11.20
N ALA A 191 -10.16 1.12 11.06
CA ALA A 191 -9.01 0.50 10.39
C ALA A 191 -8.43 -0.66 11.22
N GLY A 192 -8.52 -0.57 12.54
CA GLY A 192 -8.08 -1.61 13.45
C GLY A 192 -6.56 -1.70 13.64
N PRO A 193 -6.10 -2.47 14.63
CA PRO A 193 -4.73 -2.40 15.14
C PRO A 193 -3.65 -2.81 14.13
N LEU A 194 -3.97 -3.75 13.22
CA LEU A 194 -3.00 -4.19 12.20
C LEU A 194 -2.73 -3.10 11.16
N TYR A 195 -3.78 -2.44 10.67
CA TYR A 195 -3.63 -1.31 9.77
C TYR A 195 -2.85 -0.19 10.45
N MET A 196 -3.20 0.14 11.70
CA MET A 196 -2.54 1.17 12.49
C MET A 196 -1.04 0.89 12.70
N ARG A 197 -0.68 -0.36 12.99
CA ARG A 197 0.73 -0.78 13.07
C ARG A 197 1.47 -0.48 11.77
N TYR A 198 0.90 -0.88 10.64
CA TYR A 198 1.51 -0.64 9.33
C TYR A 198 1.54 0.85 8.97
N ALA A 199 0.48 1.61 9.25
CA ALA A 199 0.34 2.98 8.81
C ALA A 199 1.24 3.97 9.58
N TYR A 200 1.34 3.86 10.90
CA TYR A 200 1.92 4.94 11.72
C TYR A 200 3.39 4.72 12.09
N SER A 201 3.87 3.48 12.04
CA SER A 201 5.27 3.22 12.43
C SER A 201 6.24 3.79 11.40
N THR A 202 7.32 4.41 11.88
CA THR A 202 8.39 4.93 11.04
C THR A 202 9.01 3.84 10.16
N ALA A 203 9.18 2.62 10.69
CA ALA A 203 9.75 1.51 9.95
C ALA A 203 8.86 1.07 8.77
N TYR A 204 7.55 0.93 8.96
CA TYR A 204 6.66 0.57 7.84
C TYR A 204 6.46 1.71 6.84
N ARG A 205 6.57 2.97 7.26
CA ARG A 205 6.62 4.10 6.33
C ARG A 205 7.83 4.00 5.41
N LEU A 206 9.02 3.75 5.96
CA LEU A 206 10.22 3.52 5.16
C LEU A 206 10.14 2.25 4.31
N ALA A 207 9.51 1.19 4.83
CA ALA A 207 9.25 -0.01 4.06
C ALA A 207 8.35 0.28 2.85
N ARG A 208 7.32 1.13 3.00
CA ARG A 208 6.50 1.61 1.87
C ARG A 208 7.34 2.36 0.85
N ASP A 209 8.20 3.29 1.28
CA ASP A 209 9.10 4.03 0.39
C ASP A 209 10.03 3.07 -0.39
N LEU A 210 10.63 2.08 0.29
CA LEU A 210 11.42 1.03 -0.36
C LEU A 210 10.63 0.26 -1.41
N THR A 211 9.41 -0.17 -1.09
CA THR A 211 8.56 -0.87 -2.07
C THR A 211 8.17 0.04 -3.23
N LEU A 212 7.96 1.34 -3.00
CA LEU A 212 7.67 2.31 -4.04
C LEU A 212 8.82 2.42 -5.05
N TYR A 213 10.06 2.52 -4.57
CA TYR A 213 11.25 2.55 -5.44
C TYR A 213 11.44 1.25 -6.21
N ALA A 214 11.12 0.10 -5.61
CA ALA A 214 11.16 -1.18 -6.28
C ALA A 214 10.16 -1.24 -7.46
N ILE A 215 8.91 -0.84 -7.21
CA ILE A 215 7.82 -0.92 -8.18
C ILE A 215 8.00 0.11 -9.31
N ASN A 216 8.17 1.39 -8.95
CA ASN A 216 8.09 2.51 -9.90
C ASN A 216 9.39 2.79 -10.65
N ASP A 217 10.48 2.09 -10.33
CA ASP A 217 11.84 2.36 -10.81
C ASP A 217 12.38 3.71 -10.32
N ILE A 218 13.70 3.86 -10.32
CA ILE A 218 14.42 5.08 -9.95
C ILE A 218 14.86 5.81 -11.25
N ASN A 219 13.89 6.04 -12.13
CA ASN A 219 14.16 6.48 -13.50
C ASN A 219 14.33 8.01 -13.65
N ALA A 220 13.97 8.78 -12.62
CA ALA A 220 14.08 10.23 -12.61
C ALA A 220 15.11 10.70 -11.56
N SER A 221 15.82 11.79 -11.85
CA SER A 221 16.89 12.32 -11.00
C SER A 221 16.41 12.82 -9.64
N TRP A 222 15.13 13.20 -9.53
CA TRP A 222 14.54 13.59 -8.25
C TRP A 222 14.22 12.37 -7.37
N VAL A 223 13.64 11.30 -7.94
CA VAL A 223 13.44 10.01 -7.25
C VAL A 223 14.76 9.44 -6.77
N TRP A 224 15.81 9.57 -7.61
CA TRP A 224 17.16 9.17 -7.24
C TRP A 224 17.68 9.90 -6.00
N ARG A 225 17.55 11.23 -5.97
CA ARG A 225 17.95 12.05 -4.82
C ARG A 225 17.15 11.73 -3.56
N GLU A 226 15.85 11.43 -3.70
CA GLU A 226 15.02 10.99 -2.57
C GLU A 226 15.49 9.64 -2.02
N ALA A 227 15.77 8.66 -2.89
CA ALA A 227 16.27 7.35 -2.48
C ALA A 227 17.66 7.44 -1.82
N GLU A 228 18.58 8.23 -2.38
CA GLU A 228 19.90 8.50 -1.76
C GLU A 228 19.76 9.17 -0.40
N LYS A 229 18.84 10.14 -0.28
CA LYS A 229 18.54 10.80 1.00
C LYS A 229 18.00 9.79 2.01
N MET A 230 17.08 8.92 1.60
CA MET A 230 16.50 7.89 2.47
C MET A 230 17.58 6.93 2.98
N VAL A 231 18.48 6.45 2.11
CA VAL A 231 19.62 5.61 2.49
C VAL A 231 20.55 6.34 3.45
N LYS A 232 20.85 7.61 3.18
CA LYS A 232 21.75 8.41 4.02
C LYS A 232 21.18 8.63 5.43
N ASP A 233 19.89 8.87 5.53
CA ASP A 233 19.22 9.14 6.81
C ASP A 233 18.90 7.83 7.58
N TRP A 234 18.96 6.67 6.92
CA TRP A 234 18.61 5.37 7.52
C TRP A 234 19.28 5.09 8.87
N PRO A 235 20.60 5.33 9.07
CA PRO A 235 21.26 5.05 10.35
C PRO A 235 20.75 5.93 11.51
N GLU A 236 20.13 7.08 11.22
CA GLU A 236 19.57 7.98 12.23
C GLU A 236 18.11 7.64 12.56
N ILE A 237 17.42 6.94 11.65
CA ILE A 237 15.99 6.63 11.76
C ILE A 237 15.75 5.22 12.34
N ARG A 238 16.72 4.31 12.21
CA ARG A 238 16.66 2.94 12.74
C ARG A 238 16.87 2.88 14.27
#